data_AF-A0A553PTR0-F1
#
_entry.id   AF-A0A553PTR0-F1
#
_cell.length_a   1.000
_cell.length_b   1.000
_cell.length_c   1.000
_cell.angle_alpha   90.00
_cell.angle_beta   90.00
_cell.angle_gamma   90.00
#
_symmetry.space_group_name_H-M   'P 1'
#
loop_
_entity.id
_entity.type
_entity.pdbx_description
1 polymer ?
#
loop_
_entity_poly.entity_id
_entity_poly.type
_entity_poly.pdbx_seq_one_letter_code
_entity_poly.pdbx_strand_id
1 'polypeptide(L)'
;MKFGICFILVLVLLACSTLGHPTPTAKCVLQHYMCRYNNSPPIARLRHHDQTMEAWNTCNQECADKKAEYIYYGYFYCYCYATCKEIVKIHESANGNLWPIGNDPDNICSN
;
A
#
# COMPACT_ATOMS: atom_id res chain seq x y z
N MET A 1 -7.37 -7.43 -60.00
CA MET A 1 -6.37 -7.67 -58.94
C MET A 1 -6.55 -6.64 -57.83
N LYS A 2 -7.46 -6.89 -56.87
CA LYS A 2 -7.85 -5.96 -55.79
C LYS A 2 -8.17 -6.73 -54.49
N PHE A 3 -7.35 -7.74 -54.16
CA PHE A 3 -7.57 -8.57 -52.96
C PHE A 3 -6.39 -8.58 -51.97
N GLY A 4 -5.25 -7.95 -52.32
CA GLY A 4 -4.05 -7.96 -51.46
C GLY A 4 -4.02 -6.88 -50.37
N ILE A 5 -4.74 -5.77 -50.54
CA ILE A 5 -4.62 -4.61 -49.64
C ILE A 5 -5.44 -4.79 -48.36
N CYS A 6 -6.59 -5.49 -48.44
CA CYS A 6 -7.43 -5.74 -47.26
C CYS A 6 -6.78 -6.69 -46.25
N PHE A 7 -5.97 -7.65 -46.70
CA PHE A 7 -5.37 -8.66 -45.82
C PHE A 7 -4.25 -8.07 -44.94
N ILE A 8 -3.50 -7.11 -45.48
CA ILE A 8 -2.39 -6.46 -44.77
C ILE A 8 -2.91 -5.54 -43.66
N LEU A 9 -4.02 -4.83 -43.90
CA LEU A 9 -4.65 -3.95 -42.91
C LEU A 9 -5.17 -4.72 -41.68
N VAL A 10 -5.72 -5.92 -41.88
CA VAL A 10 -6.22 -6.77 -40.78
C VAL A 10 -5.06 -7.28 -39.91
N LEU A 11 -3.90 -7.62 -40.51
CA LEU A 11 -2.71 -8.05 -39.79
C LEU A 11 -2.09 -6.94 -38.93
N VAL A 12 -2.05 -5.71 -39.43
CA VAL A 12 -1.53 -4.55 -38.67
C VAL A 12 -2.44 -4.19 -37.48
N LEU A 13 -3.76 -4.33 -37.63
CA LEU A 13 -4.72 -4.11 -36.53
C LEU A 13 -4.63 -5.18 -35.43
N LEU A 14 -4.41 -6.45 -35.81
CA LEU A 14 -4.19 -7.54 -34.85
C LEU A 14 -2.88 -7.37 -34.05
N ALA A 15 -1.83 -6.86 -34.70
CA ALA A 15 -0.55 -6.58 -34.03
C ALA A 15 -0.62 -5.38 -33.07
N CYS A 16 -1.44 -4.35 -33.35
CA CYS A 16 -1.66 -3.25 -32.40
C CYS A 16 -2.53 -3.63 -31.20
N SER A 17 -3.26 -4.75 -31.27
CA SER A 17 -4.09 -5.23 -30.15
C SER A 17 -3.27 -5.96 -29.08
N THR A 18 -2.05 -6.41 -29.41
CA THR A 18 -1.15 -7.16 -28.50
C THR A 18 0.00 -6.32 -27.94
N LEU A 19 0.09 -5.05 -28.33
CA LEU A 19 1.08 -4.07 -27.83
C LEU A 19 0.54 -3.17 -26.72
N GLY A 20 -0.69 -3.41 -26.25
CA GLY A 20 -1.13 -2.94 -24.95
C GLY A 20 -0.82 -4.02 -23.93
N HIS A 21 0.08 -3.72 -22.99
CA HIS A 21 0.32 -4.32 -21.67
C HIS A 21 1.83 -4.39 -21.42
N PRO A 22 2.40 -3.26 -21.00
CA PRO A 22 3.02 -3.24 -19.70
C PRO A 22 2.10 -2.41 -18.83
N THR A 23 1.08 -3.01 -18.22
CA THR A 23 0.87 -2.63 -16.84
C THR A 23 2.08 -3.24 -16.14
N PRO A 24 3.09 -2.47 -15.70
CA PRO A 24 3.75 -2.93 -14.51
C PRO A 24 2.59 -3.14 -13.54
N THR A 25 2.30 -4.38 -13.17
CA THR A 25 1.81 -4.60 -11.82
C THR A 25 2.93 -4.01 -11.00
N ALA A 26 2.79 -2.73 -10.65
CA ALA A 26 3.53 -2.14 -9.58
C ALA A 26 3.22 -3.11 -8.45
N LYS A 27 4.13 -4.06 -8.21
CA LYS A 27 4.13 -4.82 -6.98
C LYS A 27 4.12 -3.70 -5.99
N CYS A 28 3.00 -3.54 -5.29
CA CYS A 28 2.92 -2.64 -4.18
C CYS A 28 3.95 -3.22 -3.22
N VAL A 29 5.19 -2.81 -3.39
CA VAL A 29 6.26 -3.09 -2.45
C VAL A 29 5.85 -2.17 -1.35
N LEU A 30 4.95 -2.67 -0.51
CA LEU A 30 4.60 -2.13 0.78
C LEU A 30 5.94 -2.03 1.49
N GLN A 31 6.60 -0.89 1.32
CA GLN A 31 7.93 -0.72 1.81
C GLN A 31 7.77 -0.74 3.32
N HIS A 32 8.28 -1.80 3.92
CA HIS A 32 8.11 -2.09 5.33
C HIS A 32 8.85 -0.98 6.08
N TYR A 33 8.10 0.01 6.56
CA TYR A 33 8.62 1.13 7.31
C TYR A 33 7.98 1.13 8.69
N MET A 34 8.72 1.64 9.68
CA MET A 34 8.20 1.95 11.00
C MET A 34 8.81 3.26 11.50
N CYS A 35 8.17 3.90 12.48
CA CYS A 35 8.84 4.94 13.25
C CYS A 35 9.87 4.31 14.18
N ARG A 36 11.09 4.86 14.24
CA ARG A 36 12.09 4.40 15.21
C ARG A 36 11.59 4.67 16.63
N TYR A 37 11.29 3.59 17.35
CA TYR A 37 10.67 3.62 18.68
C TYR A 37 11.37 4.56 19.68
N ASN A 38 12.71 4.56 19.70
CA ASN A 38 13.49 5.40 20.63
C ASN A 38 13.32 6.91 20.38
N ASN A 39 13.09 7.30 19.13
CA ASN A 39 12.97 8.71 18.73
C ASN A 39 11.51 9.17 18.63
N SER A 40 10.59 8.22 18.46
CA SER A 40 9.16 8.46 18.33
C SER A 40 8.42 7.32 19.02
N PRO A 41 8.28 7.37 20.36
CA PRO A 41 7.52 6.36 21.08
C PRO A 41 6.04 6.44 20.68
N PRO A 42 5.35 5.31 20.53
CA PRO A 42 3.93 5.30 20.23
C PRO A 42 3.15 5.87 21.43
N ILE A 43 2.15 6.68 21.12
CA ILE A 43 1.23 7.22 22.13
C ILE A 43 0.17 6.18 22.52
N ALA A 44 -0.05 5.17 21.68
CA ALA A 44 -0.91 4.05 21.98
C ALA A 44 -0.49 2.79 21.22
N ARG A 45 -0.84 1.65 21.81
CA ARG A 45 -0.70 0.32 21.21
C ARG A 45 -2.06 -0.36 21.35
N LEU A 46 -2.73 -0.60 20.24
CA LEU A 46 -4.04 -1.24 20.21
C LEU A 46 -3.85 -2.66 19.70
N ARG A 47 -4.57 -3.60 20.30
CA ARG A 47 -4.52 -5.01 19.92
C ARG A 47 -5.61 -5.27 18.90
N HIS A 48 -5.28 -6.04 17.87
CA HIS A 48 -6.25 -6.58 16.92
C HIS A 48 -6.04 -8.10 16.79
N HIS A 49 -7.03 -8.78 16.23
CA HIS A 49 -7.06 -10.24 16.17
C HIS A 49 -6.79 -10.80 14.77
N ASP A 50 -6.86 -9.98 13.74
CA ASP A 50 -6.70 -10.35 12.34
C ASP A 50 -6.12 -9.19 11.51
N GLN A 51 -5.75 -9.46 10.25
CA GLN A 51 -5.24 -8.45 9.31
C GLN A 51 -6.32 -7.99 8.32
N THR A 52 -7.58 -7.92 8.76
CA THR A 52 -8.67 -7.49 7.88
C THR A 52 -8.69 -5.98 7.68
N MET A 53 -9.33 -5.52 6.60
CA MET A 53 -9.58 -4.09 6.37
C MET A 53 -10.51 -3.48 7.42
N GLU A 54 -11.41 -4.28 8.01
CA GLU A 54 -12.22 -3.85 9.14
C GLU A 54 -11.34 -3.52 10.36
N ALA A 55 -10.45 -4.44 10.75
CA ALA A 55 -9.51 -4.22 11.85
C ALA A 55 -8.56 -3.04 11.57
N TRP A 56 -8.14 -2.86 10.32
CA TRP A 56 -7.38 -1.68 9.89
C TRP A 56 -8.17 -0.38 10.12
N ASN A 57 -9.41 -0.32 9.64
CA ASN A 57 -10.26 0.86 9.77
C ASN A 57 -10.53 1.22 11.23
N THR A 58 -10.79 0.23 12.09
CA THR A 58 -10.93 0.44 13.53
C THR A 58 -9.64 1.01 14.14
N CYS A 59 -8.49 0.42 13.83
CA CYS A 59 -7.20 0.94 14.29
C CYS A 59 -6.94 2.38 13.81
N ASN A 60 -7.22 2.68 12.55
CA ASN A 60 -7.05 4.02 11.98
C ASN A 60 -7.94 5.05 12.69
N GLN A 61 -9.21 4.71 12.92
CA GLN A 61 -10.14 5.58 13.65
C GLN A 61 -9.71 5.80 15.11
N GLU A 62 -9.38 4.73 15.84
CA GLU A 62 -8.94 4.85 17.25
C GLU A 62 -7.62 5.63 17.38
N CYS A 63 -6.68 5.46 16.45
CA CYS A 63 -5.47 6.26 16.42
C CYS A 63 -5.77 7.73 16.10
N ALA A 64 -6.70 8.01 15.18
CA ALA A 64 -7.13 9.38 14.85
C ALA A 64 -7.76 10.08 16.07
N ASP A 65 -8.60 9.37 16.82
CA ASP A 65 -9.23 9.87 18.06
C ASP A 65 -8.18 10.25 19.11
N LYS A 66 -7.06 9.50 19.16
CA LYS A 66 -5.91 9.76 20.02
C LYS A 66 -4.96 10.83 19.49
N LYS A 67 -5.32 11.53 18.40
CA LYS A 67 -4.49 12.56 17.75
C LYS A 67 -3.15 12.02 17.23
N ALA A 68 -3.14 10.77 16.76
CA ALA A 68 -2.01 10.25 16.02
C ALA A 68 -1.95 10.85 14.62
N GLU A 69 -0.74 11.05 14.10
CA GLU A 69 -0.49 11.39 12.69
C GLU A 69 -0.13 10.14 11.88
N TYR A 70 0.46 9.14 12.53
CA TYR A 70 0.89 7.90 11.88
C TYR A 70 0.43 6.67 12.65
N ILE A 71 0.25 5.58 11.91
CA ILE A 71 -0.09 4.26 12.41
C ILE A 71 0.87 3.23 11.80
N TYR A 72 1.52 2.42 12.63
CA TYR A 72 2.19 1.21 12.18
C TYR A 72 1.29 0.01 12.41
N TYR A 73 0.87 -0.66 11.33
CA TYR A 73 0.02 -1.84 11.40
C TYR A 73 0.86 -3.11 11.43
N GLY A 74 1.00 -3.74 12.59
CA GLY A 74 1.66 -5.04 12.71
C GLY A 74 0.67 -6.20 12.66
N TYR A 75 1.17 -7.42 12.87
CA TYR A 75 0.37 -8.65 12.80
C TYR A 75 -0.68 -8.82 13.89
N PHE A 76 -0.42 -8.34 15.11
CA PHE A 76 -1.35 -8.44 16.26
C PHE A 76 -1.65 -7.09 16.92
N TYR A 77 -0.96 -6.04 16.50
CA TYR A 77 -1.01 -4.75 17.13
C TYR A 77 -0.91 -3.66 16.09
N CYS A 78 -1.64 -2.58 16.30
CA CYS A 78 -1.39 -1.30 15.66
C CYS A 78 -0.81 -0.32 16.67
N TYR A 79 0.21 0.42 16.22
CA TYR A 79 0.93 1.39 17.04
C TYR A 79 0.62 2.79 16.51
N CYS A 80 0.05 3.65 17.36
CA CYS A 80 -0.30 5.01 17.02
C CYS A 80 0.84 5.95 17.41
N TYR A 81 1.27 6.84 16.52
CA TYR A 81 2.33 7.82 16.76
C TYR A 81 1.79 9.23 16.56
N ALA A 82 1.96 10.10 17.55
CA ALA A 82 1.63 11.52 17.42
C ALA A 82 2.47 12.22 16.34
N THR A 83 3.71 11.76 16.16
CA THR A 83 4.62 12.24 15.12
C THR A 83 5.66 11.16 14.82
N CYS A 84 6.26 11.19 13.64
CA CYS A 84 7.31 10.28 13.24
C CYS A 84 8.59 11.06 12.88
N LYS A 85 9.52 11.17 13.82
CA LYS A 85 10.78 11.94 13.63
C LYS A 85 11.77 11.24 12.71
N GLU A 86 11.74 9.91 12.70
CA GLU A 86 12.64 9.09 11.89
C GLU A 86 11.89 7.85 11.42
N ILE A 87 11.73 7.74 10.10
CA ILE A 87 11.17 6.56 9.43
C ILE A 87 12.32 5.63 9.09
N VAL A 88 12.24 4.38 9.54
CA VAL A 88 13.26 3.36 9.27
C VAL A 88 12.67 2.21 8.47
N LYS A 89 13.44 1.72 7.50
CA LYS A 89 13.11 0.51 6.75
C LYS A 89 13.31 -0.71 7.66
N ILE A 90 12.33 -1.60 7.70
CA ILE A 90 12.41 -2.89 8.39
C ILE A 90 12.58 -4.02 7.36
N HIS A 91 13.04 -5.18 7.82
CA HIS A 91 13.26 -6.34 6.95
C HIS A 91 11.93 -6.81 6.34
N GLU A 92 11.99 -7.35 5.12
CA GLU A 92 10.82 -7.83 4.34
C GLU A 92 9.98 -8.89 5.07
N SER A 93 10.54 -9.55 6.10
CA SER A 93 9.82 -10.52 6.93
C SER A 93 8.94 -9.90 8.01
N ALA A 94 8.98 -8.58 8.21
CA ALA A 94 8.17 -7.91 9.23
C ALA A 94 6.78 -7.58 8.65
N ASN A 95 5.74 -8.24 9.15
CA ASN A 95 4.36 -8.08 8.64
C ASN A 95 3.71 -6.77 9.09
N GLY A 96 4.27 -5.63 8.68
CA GLY A 96 3.67 -4.34 8.98
C GLY A 96 4.22 -3.16 8.21
N ASN A 97 3.38 -2.14 8.13
CA ASN A 97 3.63 -0.93 7.38
C ASN A 97 3.23 0.31 8.19
N LEU A 98 4.01 1.36 8.03
CA LEU A 98 3.72 2.68 8.56
C LEU A 98 2.88 3.46 7.54
N TRP A 99 1.80 4.04 8.02
CA TRP A 99 0.92 4.87 7.22
C TRP A 99 0.59 6.17 7.95
N PRO A 100 0.41 7.28 7.22
CA PRO A 100 -0.27 8.44 7.78
C PRO A 100 -1.75 8.10 8.04
N ILE A 101 -2.30 8.63 9.12
CA ILE A 101 -3.71 8.45 9.49
C ILE A 101 -4.61 9.02 8.40
N GLY A 102 -5.66 8.27 8.06
CA GLY A 102 -6.63 8.67 7.03
C GLY A 102 -6.24 8.27 5.60
N ASN A 103 -5.05 7.73 5.37
CA ASN A 103 -4.71 7.14 4.08
C ASN A 103 -5.14 5.66 4.02
N ASP A 104 -5.80 5.31 2.94
CA ASP A 104 -6.23 3.94 2.66
C ASP A 104 -5.08 3.15 1.97
N PRO A 105 -4.64 2.01 2.53
CA PRO A 105 -3.65 1.15 1.89
C PRO A 105 -4.07 0.66 0.50
N ASP A 106 -5.38 0.47 0.25
CA ASP A 106 -5.88 -0.02 -1.05
C ASP A 106 -5.68 1.02 -2.17
N ASN A 107 -5.70 2.31 -1.84
CA ASN A 107 -5.49 3.39 -2.79
C ASN A 107 -4.02 3.56 -3.22
N ILE A 108 -3.07 3.04 -2.44
CA ILE A 108 -1.63 3.23 -2.68
C ILE A 108 -1.05 2.12 -3.56
N CYS A 109 -1.71 0.96 -3.59
CA CYS A 109 -1.34 -0.16 -4.46
C CYS A 109 -1.96 -0.12 -5.87
N SER A 110 -2.73 0.94 -6.18
CA SER A 110 -3.58 1.04 -7.38
C SER A 110 -3.07 2.02 -8.46
N ASN A 111 -1.82 2.50 -8.37
CA ASN A 111 -1.18 3.35 -9.40
C ASN A 111 0.15 2.77 -9.89
#